data_AF-A0A258ZLG7-F1
#
_entry.id   AF-A0A258ZLG7-F1
#
_cell.length_a   1.000
_cell.length_b   1.000
_cell.length_c   1.000
_cell.angle_alpha   90.00
_cell.angle_beta   90.00
_cell.angle_gamma   90.00
#
_symmetry.space_group_name_H-M   'P 1'
#
loop_
_entity.id
_entity.type
_entity.pdbx_description
1 polymer ?
#
loop_
_entity_poly.entity_id
_entity_poly.type
_entity_poly.pdbx_seq_one_letter_code
_entity_poly.pdbx_strand_id
1 'polypeptide(L)' 'MPVDRKKTYSSEDIITRLATDLPHWRLEDGWIRRTYRTNSWKGTLMVINTVGHLAEAAWHHPDITAS' A
#
# COMPACT_ATOMS: atom_id res chain seq x y z
N MET A 1 1.78 -13.07 -18.75
CA MET A 1 0.31 -13.22 -18.71
C MET A 1 -0.28 -11.85 -18.43
N PRO A 2 -1.39 -11.45 -19.09
CA PRO A 2 -2.04 -10.18 -18.76
C PRO A 2 -2.56 -10.25 -17.32
N VAL A 3 -2.22 -9.22 -16.53
CA VAL A 3 -2.76 -9.07 -15.17
C VAL A 3 -4.22 -8.63 -15.32
N ASP A 4 -5.15 -9.48 -14.90
CA ASP A 4 -6.53 -9.05 -14.74
C ASP A 4 -6.62 -8.08 -13.55
N ARG A 5 -6.85 -6.80 -13.86
CA ARG A 5 -6.94 -5.72 -12.88
C ARG A 5 -8.20 -5.80 -12.02
N LYS A 6 -9.19 -6.61 -12.39
CA LYS A 6 -10.46 -6.77 -11.66
C LYS A 6 -10.53 -8.04 -10.83
N LYS A 7 -9.47 -8.85 -10.82
CA LYS A 7 -9.41 -10.05 -9.98
C LYS A 7 -9.49 -9.64 -8.51
N THR A 8 -10.54 -10.10 -7.83
CA THR A 8 -10.60 -10.09 -6.37
C THR A 8 -9.78 -11.26 -5.84
N TYR A 9 -8.93 -11.00 -4.86
CA TYR A 9 -8.11 -12.02 -4.19
C TYR A 9 -8.79 -12.50 -2.91
N SER A 10 -8.64 -13.79 -2.58
CA SER A 10 -9.01 -14.29 -1.25
C SER A 10 -7.99 -13.81 -0.21
N SER A 11 -8.35 -13.89 1.08
CA SER A 11 -7.45 -13.56 2.17
C SER A 11 -6.15 -14.39 2.13
N GLU A 12 -6.25 -15.67 1.80
CA GLU A 12 -5.11 -16.60 1.69
C GLU A 12 -4.19 -16.22 0.54
N ASP A 13 -4.76 -15.88 -0.63
CA ASP A 13 -4.01 -15.40 -1.78
C ASP A 13 -3.26 -14.10 -1.45
N ILE A 14 -3.92 -13.16 -0.77
CA ILE A 14 -3.32 -11.89 -0.34
C ILE A 14 -2.15 -12.17 0.60
N ILE A 15 -2.36 -12.94 1.67
CA ILE A 15 -1.33 -13.24 2.67
C ILE A 15 -0.11 -13.90 2.01
N THR A 16 -0.34 -14.87 1.13
CA THR A 16 0.74 -15.58 0.41
C THR A 16 1.54 -14.63 -0.47
N ARG A 17 0.86 -13.75 -1.21
CA ARG A 17 1.49 -12.75 -2.07
C ARG A 17 2.28 -11.73 -1.25
N LEU A 18 1.71 -11.22 -0.15
CA LEU A 18 2.39 -10.26 0.72
C LEU A 18 3.66 -10.86 1.33
N ALA A 19 3.61 -12.10 1.82
CA ALA A 19 4.77 -12.78 2.37
C ALA A 19 5.91 -12.96 1.34
N THR A 20 5.55 -13.20 0.07
CA THR A 20 6.51 -13.47 -1.01
C THR A 20 7.12 -12.18 -1.58
N ASP A 21 6.28 -11.19 -1.89
CA ASP A 21 6.70 -10.02 -2.69
C ASP A 21 6.77 -8.72 -1.89
N LEU A 22 6.03 -8.62 -0.77
CA LEU A 22 5.81 -7.38 -0.01
C LEU A 22 5.87 -7.64 1.50
N PRO A 23 6.97 -8.18 2.06
CA PRO A 23 7.00 -8.79 3.39
C PRO A 23 6.75 -7.81 4.57
N HIS A 24 6.75 -6.50 4.31
CA HIS A 24 6.44 -5.48 5.31
C HIS A 24 4.97 -5.02 5.28
N TRP A 25 4.17 -5.56 4.37
CA TRP A 25 2.74 -5.33 4.27
C TRP A 25 1.98 -6.49 4.91
N ARG A 26 0.83 -6.20 5.50
CA ARG A 26 -0.05 -7.19 6.15
C ARG A 26 -1.51 -6.95 5.79
N LEU A 27 -2.31 -8.02 5.78
CA LEU A 27 -3.77 -7.93 5.66
C LEU A 27 -4.39 -7.75 7.06
N GLU A 28 -5.21 -6.72 7.23
CA GLU A 28 -5.84 -6.38 8.51
C GLU A 28 -7.17 -5.66 8.25
N ASP A 29 -8.26 -6.15 8.83
CA ASP A 29 -9.65 -5.65 8.65
C ASP A 29 -10.08 -5.43 7.19
N GLY A 30 -9.62 -6.27 6.27
CA GLY A 30 -9.92 -6.14 4.84
C GLY A 30 -9.02 -5.16 4.07
N TRP A 31 -7.99 -4.59 4.72
CA TRP A 31 -7.04 -3.66 4.10
C TRP A 31 -5.63 -4.24 4.13
N ILE A 32 -4.83 -3.94 3.11
CA ILE A 32 -3.38 -4.11 3.23
C ILE A 32 -2.77 -2.87 3.89
N ARG A 33 -1.91 -3.07 4.88
CA ARG A 33 -1.36 -1.97 5.68
C ARG A 33 0.16 -2.07 5.79
N ARG A 34 0.83 -0.91 5.76
CA ARG A 34 2.25 -0.76 6.07
C ARG A 34 2.51 0.56 6.80
N THR A 35 3.35 0.51 7.82
CA THR A 35 3.83 1.69 8.53
C THR A 35 5.24 2.03 8.08
N TYR A 36 5.47 3.30 7.71
CA TYR A 36 6.79 3.81 7.38
C TYR A 36 7.29 4.70 8.52
N ARG A 37 8.55 4.51 8.93
CA ARG A 37 9.24 5.41 9.84
C ARG A 37 10.20 6.28 9.04
N THR A 38 10.03 7.59 9.14
CA THR A 38 10.87 8.60 8.49
C THR A 38 11.68 9.34 9.55
N ASN A 39 12.77 9.98 9.12
CA ASN A 39 13.70 10.64 10.05
C ASN A 39 13.20 12.00 10.56
N SER A 40 12.18 12.59 9.94
CA SER A 40 11.62 13.88 10.32
C SER A 40 10.26 14.13 9.66
N TRP A 41 9.53 15.13 10.16
CA TRP A 41 8.27 15.58 9.58
C TRP A 41 8.38 15.96 8.09
N LYS A 42 9.44 16.67 7.70
CA LYS A 42 9.71 16.98 6.28
C LYS A 42 9.83 15.70 5.46
N GLY A 43 10.54 14.69 5.97
CA GLY A 43 10.65 13.38 5.32
C GLY A 43 9.28 12.70 5.15
N THR A 44 8.44 12.75 6.18
CA THR A 44 7.06 12.24 6.12
C THR A 44 6.26 12.90 4.99
N LEU A 45 6.27 14.23 4.92
CA LEU A 45 5.54 14.96 3.87
C LEU A 45 6.04 14.63 2.45
N MET A 46 7.34 14.44 2.27
CA MET A 46 7.89 14.03 0.96
C MET A 46 7.37 12.66 0.50
N VAL A 47 7.29 11.68 1.42
CA VAL A 47 6.74 10.37 1.13
C VAL A 47 5.25 10.48 0.80
N ILE A 48 4.48 11.20 1.63
CA ILE A 48 3.04 11.38 1.43
C ILE A 48 2.75 12.03 0.07
N ASN A 49 3.48 13.10 -0.29
CA ASN A 49 3.30 13.78 -1.58
C ASN A 49 3.59 12.85 -2.76
N THR A 50 4.64 12.03 -2.65
CA THR A 50 5.00 11.06 -3.70
C THR A 50 3.91 10.01 -3.86
N VAL A 51 3.42 9.43 -2.75
CA VAL A 51 2.32 8.45 -2.78
C VAL A 51 1.04 9.09 -3.35
N GLY A 52 0.70 10.30 -2.93
CA GLY A 52 -0.47 11.03 -3.43
C GLY A 52 -0.42 11.27 -4.95
N HIS A 53 0.74 11.66 -5.48
CA HIS A 53 0.92 11.83 -6.91
C HIS A 53 0.72 10.52 -7.69
N LEU A 54 1.29 9.42 -7.21
CA LEU A 54 1.13 8.10 -7.83
C LEU A 54 -0.30 7.56 -7.72
N ALA A 55 -0.96 7.81 -6.59
CA ALA A 55 -2.35 7.42 -6.36
C ALA A 55 -3.30 8.11 -7.34
N GLU A 56 -3.08 9.39 -7.61
CA GLU A 56 -3.88 10.15 -8.57
C GLU A 56 -3.67 9.62 -10.00
N ALA A 57 -2.42 9.40 -10.40
CA ALA A 57 -2.10 8.80 -11.70
C ALA A 57 -2.69 7.39 -11.88
N ALA A 58 -2.83 6.62 -10.80
CA ALA A 58 -3.44 5.30 -10.79
C ALA A 58 -4.97 5.32 -10.62
N TRP A 59 -5.55 6.49 -10.28
CA TRP A 59 -6.94 6.65 -9.86
C TRP A 59 -7.37 5.64 -8.78
N HIS A 60 -6.49 5.47 -7.78
CA HIS A 60 -6.71 4.56 -6.66
C HIS A 60 -6.08 5.14 -5.40
N HIS A 61 -6.92 5.72 -4.54
CA HIS A 61 -6.47 6.48 -3.38
C HIS A 61 -6.29 5.60 -2.14
N PRO A 62 -5.15 5.72 -1.43
CA PRO A 62 -4.96 5.11 -0.14
C PRO A 62 -5.51 5.99 1.00
N ASP A 63 -5.83 5.35 2.12
CA ASP A 63 -5.96 6.05 3.39
C ASP A 63 -4.57 6.23 4.02
N ILE A 64 -4.22 7.48 4.34
CA ILE A 64 -2.92 7.82 4.94
C ILE A 64 -3.16 8.57 6.25
N THR A 65 -2.49 8.13 7.31
CA THR A 65 -2.40 8.85 8.57
C THR A 65 -0.95 9.23 8.83
N ALA A 66 -0.72 10.45 9.30
CA ALA A 66 0.57 10.95 9.74
C ALA A 66 0.44 11.49 11.17
N SER A 67 1.39 11.11 12.02
CA SER A 67 1.40 11.38 13.46
C SER A 67 2.81 11.62 13.96
#